data_AF-A0AAU2P6I5-F1
#
_entry.id   AF-A0AAU2P6I5-F1
#
_cell.length_a   1.000
_cell.length_b   1.000
_cell.length_c   1.000
_cell.angle_alpha   90.00
_cell.angle_beta   90.00
_cell.angle_gamma   90.00
#
_symmetry.space_group_name_H-M   'P 1'
#
loop_
_entity.id
_entity.type
_entity.pdbx_description
1 polymer ?
#
loop_
_entity_poly.entity_id
_entity_poly.type
_entity_poly.pdbx_seq_one_letter_code
_entity_poly.pdbx_strand_id
1 'polypeptide(L)'
;MDEVCERGLVIHFKPCPQTISKLISRRGVQEPESVADRSIIACLSRLPLLGSGVVGTDIYGGIEFRHPGVDTDYYDGEPWVTVMDLWPLYDETDYAAFGCLFGVRNYAGFQPLAPDRGLPVDLSSGMRSQLGALVAAGDLDSASWVSWAELASLDLATAPDPFIGRLSWHTKSLPSVRHRQFVSDPWPAEALSVVGVPPEGVHGATGRVEWTTGEVMCAYEPLTVGTVLGPETHWPHVFAVMKALAGRFGDDGVRLVVAFD
;
A
#
# COMPACT_ATOMS: atom_id res chain seq x y z
N MET A 1 -5.28 7.60 -54.25
CA MET A 1 -4.10 6.75 -53.99
C MET A 1 -3.44 7.34 -52.77
N ASP A 2 -2.87 6.46 -51.95
CA ASP A 2 -2.50 6.61 -50.54
C ASP A 2 -3.68 6.35 -49.58
N GLU A 3 -3.57 5.65 -48.46
CA GLU A 3 -2.72 4.57 -47.93
C GLU A 3 -3.30 4.37 -46.51
N VAL A 4 -3.81 3.19 -46.15
CA VAL A 4 -4.09 2.87 -44.73
C VAL A 4 -3.48 1.51 -44.43
N CYS A 5 -2.33 1.58 -43.78
CA CYS A 5 -1.58 0.45 -43.25
C CYS A 5 -2.17 0.10 -41.88
N GLU A 6 -2.80 -1.06 -41.76
CA GLU A 6 -3.22 -1.65 -40.48
C GLU A 6 -1.97 -1.92 -39.62
N ARG A 7 -1.93 -1.34 -38.42
CA ARG A 7 -1.04 -1.79 -37.35
C ARG A 7 -1.90 -2.28 -36.18
N GLY A 8 -1.95 -3.60 -36.04
CA GLY A 8 -2.55 -4.27 -34.90
C GLY A 8 -1.83 -3.88 -33.61
N LEU A 9 -2.62 -3.42 -32.65
CA LEU A 9 -2.20 -3.22 -31.27
C LEU A 9 -2.14 -4.60 -30.60
N VAL A 10 -0.93 -5.10 -30.34
CA VAL A 10 -0.72 -6.28 -29.50
C VAL A 10 -0.81 -5.82 -28.04
N ILE A 11 -1.94 -6.08 -27.40
CA ILE A 11 -2.11 -5.91 -25.96
C ILE A 11 -1.44 -7.10 -25.28
N HIS A 12 -0.34 -6.85 -24.58
CA HIS A 12 0.29 -7.84 -23.72
C HIS A 12 -0.54 -8.01 -22.45
N PHE A 13 -1.33 -9.09 -22.39
CA PHE A 13 -1.95 -9.57 -21.16
C PHE A 13 -0.84 -10.08 -20.22
N LYS A 14 -0.72 -9.51 -19.01
CA LYS A 14 -0.01 -10.18 -17.91
C LYS A 14 -0.77 -11.47 -17.56
N PRO A 15 -0.12 -12.65 -17.54
CA PRO A 15 -0.80 -13.87 -17.14
C PRO A 15 -1.13 -13.86 -15.65
N CYS A 16 -2.28 -14.46 -15.33
CA CYS A 16 -2.76 -14.80 -13.99
C CYS A 16 -1.66 -15.46 -13.13
N PRO A 17 -1.51 -15.09 -11.84
CA PRO A 17 -0.55 -15.73 -10.94
C PRO A 17 -1.09 -17.11 -10.49
N GLN A 18 -1.02 -18.11 -11.37
CA GLN A 18 -1.23 -19.52 -11.00
C GLN A 18 -0.05 -20.44 -11.33
N THR A 19 1.13 -19.90 -11.69
CA THR A 19 2.27 -20.78 -12.01
C THR A 19 3.62 -20.15 -11.68
N ILE A 20 4.02 -20.10 -10.40
CA ILE A 20 5.45 -19.99 -10.05
C ILE A 20 5.78 -20.93 -8.90
N SER A 21 6.08 -22.17 -9.26
CA SER A 21 6.94 -23.04 -8.45
C SER A 21 8.18 -23.37 -9.28
N LYS A 22 9.36 -23.16 -8.66
CA LYS A 22 10.73 -23.47 -9.11
C LYS A 22 11.40 -22.49 -10.09
N LEU A 23 12.37 -21.74 -9.57
CA LEU A 23 13.81 -21.91 -9.91
C LEU A 23 14.70 -20.91 -9.16
N ILE A 24 15.30 -21.38 -8.06
CA ILE A 24 16.48 -20.79 -7.44
C ILE A 24 17.73 -21.44 -8.06
N SER A 25 18.79 -20.64 -8.22
CA SER A 25 20.23 -20.98 -8.17
C SER A 25 21.03 -20.84 -9.49
N ARG A 26 21.95 -19.86 -9.57
CA ARG A 26 23.40 -20.01 -9.24
C ARG A 26 24.30 -18.87 -9.79
N ARG A 27 25.23 -18.42 -8.91
CA ARG A 27 26.63 -17.92 -9.11
C ARG A 27 26.82 -16.65 -9.97
N GLY A 28 27.62 -15.65 -9.65
CA GLY A 28 28.72 -15.48 -8.69
C GLY A 28 29.94 -14.95 -9.45
N VAL A 29 30.38 -13.70 -9.21
CA VAL A 29 31.68 -13.15 -9.63
C VAL A 29 32.13 -12.08 -8.62
N GLN A 30 33.43 -12.01 -8.40
CA GLN A 30 34.18 -11.31 -7.35
C GLN A 30 35.18 -10.31 -7.99
N GLU A 31 35.67 -9.36 -7.19
CA GLU A 31 36.85 -8.45 -7.33
C GLU A 31 36.55 -6.93 -7.52
N PRO A 32 37.50 -6.00 -7.23
CA PRO A 32 38.34 -5.86 -6.02
C PRO A 32 38.33 -4.40 -5.46
N GLU A 33 39.18 -4.18 -4.45
CA GLU A 33 39.28 -3.06 -3.49
C GLU A 33 39.56 -1.63 -4.04
N SER A 34 39.14 -0.62 -3.26
CA SER A 34 39.81 0.70 -3.19
C SER A 34 39.64 1.32 -1.79
N VAL A 35 40.78 1.60 -1.16
CA VAL A 35 40.94 2.07 0.23
C VAL A 35 41.05 3.60 0.23
N ALA A 36 39.93 4.32 0.33
CA ALA A 36 39.97 5.77 0.59
C ALA A 36 38.72 6.38 1.26
N ASP A 37 37.69 5.61 1.63
CA ASP A 37 36.41 6.18 2.09
C ASP A 37 35.86 5.51 3.37
N ARG A 38 36.75 5.26 4.34
CA ARG A 38 36.42 4.45 5.53
C ARG A 38 35.74 5.21 6.67
N SER A 39 35.62 6.53 6.61
CA SER A 39 35.03 7.33 7.70
C SER A 39 33.53 7.59 7.53
N ILE A 40 33.03 7.72 6.30
CA ILE A 40 31.59 7.96 6.03
C ILE A 40 30.83 6.64 5.85
N ILE A 41 31.44 5.66 5.17
CA ILE A 41 30.84 4.33 4.96
C ILE A 41 30.69 3.53 6.27
N ALA A 42 31.55 3.78 7.27
CA ALA A 42 31.49 3.09 8.56
C ALA A 42 30.28 3.47 9.43
N CYS A 43 29.64 4.62 9.19
CA CYS A 43 28.41 5.02 9.88
C CYS A 43 27.17 4.38 9.25
N LEU A 44 27.17 4.22 7.92
CA LEU A 44 26.05 3.65 7.14
C LEU A 44 25.97 2.11 7.22
N SER A 45 27.06 1.44 7.59
CA SER A 45 27.17 -0.03 7.65
C SER A 45 26.78 -0.65 9.01
N ARG A 46 26.37 0.17 9.99
CA ARG A 46 25.87 -0.30 11.31
C ARG A 46 24.34 -0.33 11.43
N LEU A 47 23.61 -0.03 10.36
CA LEU A 47 22.21 -0.38 10.29
C LEU A 47 22.11 -1.86 9.93
N PRO A 48 21.27 -2.67 10.61
CA PRO A 48 21.12 -4.07 10.26
C PRO A 48 20.62 -4.15 8.81
N LEU A 49 21.52 -4.60 7.92
CA LEU A 49 21.15 -5.13 6.63
C LEU A 49 20.35 -6.40 6.91
N LEU A 50 19.03 -6.27 7.09
CA LEU A 50 18.11 -7.40 7.04
C LEU A 50 18.04 -7.91 5.59
N GLY A 51 19.11 -8.60 5.20
CA GLY A 51 19.14 -9.52 4.07
C GLY A 51 18.56 -10.85 4.50
N SER A 52 17.24 -10.93 4.60
CA SER A 52 16.46 -12.13 4.31
C SER A 52 15.37 -11.65 3.37
N GLY A 53 15.21 -12.29 2.20
CA GLY A 53 14.23 -11.85 1.20
C GLY A 53 12.85 -11.73 1.82
N VAL A 54 12.43 -10.50 2.12
CA VAL A 54 11.07 -10.22 2.56
C VAL A 54 10.21 -10.41 1.33
N VAL A 55 9.48 -11.54 1.28
CA VAL A 55 8.40 -11.72 0.31
C VAL A 55 7.49 -10.50 0.45
N GLY A 56 7.18 -9.83 -0.66
CA GLY A 56 6.19 -8.74 -0.65
C GLY A 56 4.88 -9.27 -0.07
N THR A 57 4.08 -8.39 0.55
CA THR A 57 2.68 -8.75 0.81
C THR A 57 1.84 -7.98 -0.19
N ASP A 58 1.18 -8.69 -1.08
CA ASP A 58 0.21 -8.19 -2.03
C ASP A 58 -1.20 -8.19 -1.40
N ILE A 59 -2.11 -7.46 -2.03
CA ILE A 59 -3.51 -7.35 -1.62
C ILE A 59 -4.43 -7.92 -2.70
N TYR A 60 -5.34 -8.79 -2.28
CA TYR A 60 -6.34 -9.44 -3.13
C TYR A 60 -7.73 -9.12 -2.61
N GLY A 61 -8.73 -9.15 -3.49
CA GLY A 61 -10.13 -9.01 -3.12
C GLY A 61 -10.91 -8.14 -4.10
N GLY A 62 -11.95 -7.48 -3.63
CA GLY A 62 -12.83 -6.70 -4.49
C GLY A 62 -13.96 -6.00 -3.76
N ILE A 63 -14.78 -5.30 -4.54
CA ILE A 63 -15.89 -4.49 -4.04
C ILE A 63 -17.20 -5.27 -4.21
N GLU A 64 -17.99 -5.33 -3.15
CA GLU A 64 -19.32 -5.92 -3.14
C GLU A 64 -20.38 -4.86 -2.83
N PHE A 65 -21.61 -5.07 -3.33
CA PHE A 65 -22.79 -4.32 -2.89
C PHE A 65 -23.87 -5.26 -2.36
N ARG A 66 -24.68 -4.75 -1.42
CA ARG A 66 -25.85 -5.45 -0.90
C ARG A 66 -27.01 -5.24 -1.86
N HIS A 67 -27.61 -6.33 -2.35
CA HIS A 67 -28.71 -6.22 -3.29
C HIS A 67 -29.94 -5.58 -2.58
N PRO A 68 -30.62 -4.58 -3.18
CA PRO A 68 -31.69 -3.85 -2.49
C PRO A 68 -32.95 -4.70 -2.25
N GLY A 69 -33.09 -5.81 -2.97
CA GLY A 69 -34.20 -6.76 -2.82
C GLY A 69 -34.02 -7.77 -1.69
N VAL A 70 -32.90 -7.81 -0.97
CA VAL A 70 -32.57 -8.92 -0.05
C VAL A 70 -33.58 -9.12 1.07
N ASP A 71 -34.23 -8.04 1.50
CA ASP A 71 -35.24 -8.08 2.55
C ASP A 71 -36.67 -8.14 1.98
N THR A 72 -36.84 -8.43 0.68
CA THR A 72 -38.13 -8.58 0.01
C THR A 72 -38.48 -10.06 -0.22
N ASP A 73 -39.77 -10.33 -0.39
CA ASP A 73 -40.32 -11.69 -0.58
C ASP A 73 -40.15 -12.24 -2.00
N TYR A 74 -39.79 -11.38 -2.97
CA TYR A 74 -39.66 -11.74 -4.38
C TYR A 74 -38.22 -11.93 -4.85
N TYR A 75 -37.21 -11.63 -4.02
CA TYR A 75 -35.81 -11.81 -4.35
C TYR A 75 -35.23 -13.02 -3.63
N ASP A 76 -34.76 -13.99 -4.40
CA ASP A 76 -34.17 -15.25 -3.92
C ASP A 76 -32.67 -15.34 -4.19
N GLY A 77 -32.05 -14.24 -4.64
CA GLY A 77 -30.63 -14.16 -4.95
C GLY A 77 -29.73 -13.92 -3.73
N GLU A 78 -28.45 -13.74 -3.99
CA GLU A 78 -27.44 -13.54 -2.95
C GLU A 78 -27.56 -12.17 -2.26
N PRO A 79 -27.39 -12.12 -0.92
CA PRO A 79 -27.37 -10.86 -0.19
C PRO A 79 -26.37 -9.83 -0.70
N TRP A 80 -25.16 -10.31 -1.02
CA TRP A 80 -24.06 -9.53 -1.53
C TRP A 80 -23.66 -10.01 -2.91
N VAL A 81 -23.33 -9.06 -3.78
CA VAL A 81 -22.93 -9.34 -5.16
C VAL A 81 -21.58 -8.67 -5.42
N THR A 82 -20.61 -9.43 -5.94
CA THR A 82 -19.32 -8.89 -6.38
C THR A 82 -19.54 -7.96 -7.58
N VAL A 83 -19.02 -6.74 -7.49
CA VAL A 83 -19.01 -5.77 -8.60
C VAL A 83 -17.78 -5.96 -9.47
N MET A 84 -16.62 -5.97 -8.82
CA MET A 84 -15.33 -6.03 -9.50
C MET A 84 -14.21 -6.42 -8.54
N ASP A 85 -13.15 -6.99 -9.12
CA ASP A 85 -11.87 -7.19 -8.45
C ASP A 85 -11.21 -5.86 -8.06
N LEU A 86 -10.32 -5.90 -7.07
CA LEU A 86 -9.54 -4.76 -6.61
C LEU A 86 -8.42 -4.37 -7.59
N TRP A 87 -7.76 -5.36 -8.20
CA TRP A 87 -6.59 -5.21 -9.07
C TRP A 87 -6.73 -4.11 -10.16
N PRO A 88 -7.86 -3.97 -10.88
CA PRO A 88 -8.01 -2.91 -11.88
C PRO A 88 -8.00 -1.48 -11.31
N LEU A 89 -8.22 -1.32 -10.00
CA LEU A 89 -8.27 -0.02 -9.32
C LEU A 89 -7.02 0.25 -8.47
N TYR A 90 -6.35 -0.82 -8.04
CA TYR A 90 -5.23 -0.74 -7.12
C TYR A 90 -4.27 -1.92 -7.35
N ASP A 91 -3.05 -1.62 -7.76
CA ASP A 91 -1.99 -2.57 -8.12
C ASP A 91 -0.68 -2.33 -7.36
N GLU A 92 -0.72 -1.52 -6.31
CA GLU A 92 0.45 -1.10 -5.54
C GLU A 92 0.67 -1.94 -4.28
N THR A 93 1.91 -1.93 -3.78
CA THR A 93 2.27 -2.49 -2.48
C THR A 93 2.58 -1.36 -1.51
N ASP A 94 1.54 -0.80 -0.85
CA ASP A 94 1.69 0.27 0.15
C ASP A 94 1.35 -0.21 1.57
N TYR A 95 2.39 -0.61 2.31
CA TYR A 95 2.25 -1.08 3.69
C TYR A 95 1.76 0.00 4.67
N ALA A 96 1.94 1.29 4.38
CA ALA A 96 1.38 2.34 5.23
C ALA A 96 -0.14 2.37 5.10
N ALA A 97 -0.66 2.23 3.87
CA ALA A 97 -2.09 2.12 3.63
C ALA A 97 -2.68 0.81 4.15
N PHE A 98 -1.99 -0.32 3.97
CA PHE A 98 -2.44 -1.63 4.50
C PHE A 98 -2.49 -1.61 6.02
N GLY A 99 -1.47 -1.03 6.67
CA GLY A 99 -1.43 -0.83 8.11
C GLY A 99 -2.56 0.09 8.59
N CYS A 100 -2.81 1.19 7.86
CA CYS A 100 -3.88 2.14 8.16
C CYS A 100 -5.28 1.54 8.05
N LEU A 101 -5.55 0.74 7.02
CA LEU A 101 -6.89 0.20 6.78
C LEU A 101 -7.14 -1.12 7.50
N PHE A 102 -6.17 -2.04 7.49
CA PHE A 102 -6.38 -3.44 7.87
C PHE A 102 -5.38 -3.95 8.92
N GLY A 103 -4.41 -3.14 9.33
CA GLY A 103 -3.40 -3.52 10.32
C GLY A 103 -2.29 -4.41 9.77
N VAL A 104 -2.30 -4.70 8.47
CA VAL A 104 -1.29 -5.56 7.83
C VAL A 104 0.00 -4.80 7.63
N ARG A 105 1.11 -5.38 8.11
CA ARG A 105 2.46 -4.77 8.07
C ARG A 105 2.48 -3.31 8.54
N ASN A 106 1.76 -3.04 9.63
CA ASN A 106 1.58 -1.70 10.20
C ASN A 106 2.83 -1.17 10.92
N TYR A 107 3.95 -1.04 10.19
CA TYR A 107 5.20 -0.50 10.72
C TYR A 107 5.09 0.98 11.09
N ALA A 108 4.10 1.67 10.53
CA ALA A 108 3.81 3.06 10.80
C ALA A 108 3.05 3.29 12.12
N GLY A 109 2.44 2.27 12.73
CA GLY A 109 1.72 2.42 14.00
C GLY A 109 0.35 3.12 13.90
N PHE A 110 -0.33 3.00 12.76
CA PHE A 110 -1.71 3.50 12.65
C PHE A 110 -2.65 2.70 13.55
N GLN A 111 -3.72 3.33 14.04
CA GLN A 111 -4.86 2.57 14.52
C GLN A 111 -5.63 2.06 13.30
N PRO A 112 -5.66 0.74 13.02
CA PRO A 112 -6.30 0.22 11.82
C PRO A 112 -7.82 0.37 11.89
N LEU A 113 -8.44 0.72 10.75
CA LEU A 113 -9.89 0.89 10.65
C LEU A 113 -10.64 -0.45 10.78
N ALA A 114 -10.15 -1.48 10.09
CA ALA A 114 -10.77 -2.80 10.02
C ALA A 114 -9.73 -3.92 10.19
N PRO A 115 -9.13 -4.08 11.39
CA PRO A 115 -8.15 -5.13 11.63
C PRO A 115 -8.81 -6.51 11.76
N ASP A 116 -8.20 -7.51 11.13
CA ASP A 116 -8.40 -8.95 11.42
C ASP A 116 -9.87 -9.38 11.58
N ARG A 117 -10.73 -8.95 10.65
CA ARG A 117 -12.16 -9.29 10.69
C ARG A 117 -12.46 -10.66 10.07
N GLY A 118 -11.48 -11.25 9.40
CA GLY A 118 -11.68 -12.42 8.54
C GLY A 118 -12.50 -12.09 7.28
N LEU A 119 -12.86 -13.13 6.53
CA LEU A 119 -13.86 -12.99 5.47
C LEU A 119 -15.26 -12.80 6.07
N PRO A 120 -16.11 -11.92 5.49
CA PRO A 120 -17.52 -11.84 5.86
C PRO A 120 -18.22 -13.21 5.83
N VAL A 121 -19.10 -13.48 6.78
CA VAL A 121 -19.88 -14.73 6.80
C VAL A 121 -20.80 -14.86 5.58
N ASP A 122 -21.37 -13.73 5.16
CA ASP A 122 -22.26 -13.54 4.03
C ASP A 122 -21.52 -13.10 2.76
N LEU A 123 -20.27 -13.53 2.61
CA LEU A 123 -19.46 -13.31 1.40
C LEU A 123 -20.18 -13.82 0.16
N SER A 124 -20.21 -13.02 -0.90
CA SER A 124 -20.81 -13.40 -2.19
C SER A 124 -20.13 -14.64 -2.77
N SER A 125 -20.83 -15.40 -3.61
CA SER A 125 -20.26 -16.61 -4.24
C SER A 125 -19.04 -16.30 -5.12
N GLY A 126 -19.05 -15.15 -5.80
CA GLY A 126 -17.93 -14.66 -6.60
C GLY A 126 -16.67 -14.50 -5.75
N MET A 127 -16.75 -13.69 -4.70
CA MET A 127 -15.63 -13.44 -3.79
C MET A 127 -15.22 -14.70 -3.01
N ARG A 128 -16.18 -15.56 -2.64
CA ARG A 128 -15.90 -16.85 -1.99
C ARG A 128 -15.11 -17.79 -2.90
N SER A 129 -15.44 -17.83 -4.18
CA SER A 129 -14.71 -18.64 -5.16
C SER A 129 -13.29 -18.14 -5.38
N GLN A 130 -13.07 -16.82 -5.26
CA GLN A 130 -11.77 -16.18 -5.42
C GLN A 130 -10.86 -16.35 -4.20
N LEU A 131 -11.37 -16.05 -3.00
CA LEU A 131 -10.54 -15.97 -1.78
C LEU A 131 -10.69 -17.18 -0.86
N GLY A 132 -11.85 -17.83 -0.84
CA GLY A 132 -12.23 -18.75 0.23
C GLY A 132 -11.30 -19.95 0.39
N ALA A 133 -10.89 -20.57 -0.73
CA ALA A 133 -9.97 -21.71 -0.70
C ALA A 133 -8.56 -21.33 -0.24
N LEU A 134 -8.05 -20.18 -0.69
CA LEU A 134 -6.71 -19.68 -0.36
C LEU A 134 -6.62 -19.29 1.12
N VAL A 135 -7.62 -18.56 1.62
CA VAL A 135 -7.69 -18.21 3.05
C VAL A 135 -7.84 -19.46 3.92
N ALA A 136 -8.66 -20.43 3.52
CA ALA A 136 -8.83 -21.68 4.26
C ALA A 136 -7.56 -22.57 4.25
N ALA A 137 -6.75 -22.48 3.19
CA ALA A 137 -5.47 -23.17 3.08
C ALA A 137 -4.34 -22.49 3.86
N GLY A 138 -4.53 -21.23 4.28
CA GLY A 138 -3.47 -20.40 4.86
C GLY A 138 -2.50 -19.86 3.81
N ASP A 139 -2.92 -19.82 2.53
CA ASP A 139 -2.15 -19.19 1.45
C ASP A 139 -2.37 -17.68 1.42
N LEU A 140 -3.52 -17.21 1.93
CA LEU A 140 -3.79 -15.80 2.19
C LEU A 140 -4.14 -15.60 3.65
N ASP A 141 -3.31 -14.86 4.36
CA ASP A 141 -3.47 -14.50 5.76
C ASP A 141 -4.19 -13.14 5.91
N SER A 142 -4.62 -12.83 7.13
CA SER A 142 -5.12 -11.50 7.51
C SER A 142 -6.30 -10.97 6.67
N ALA A 143 -7.22 -11.84 6.26
CA ALA A 143 -8.44 -11.43 5.57
C ALA A 143 -9.24 -10.41 6.41
N SER A 144 -9.82 -9.41 5.75
CA SER A 144 -10.65 -8.40 6.40
C SER A 144 -11.61 -7.74 5.41
N TRP A 145 -12.44 -6.83 5.91
CA TRP A 145 -13.37 -6.06 5.11
C TRP A 145 -13.77 -4.74 5.78
N VAL A 146 -14.11 -3.74 4.98
CA VAL A 146 -14.50 -2.41 5.45
C VAL A 146 -15.69 -1.88 4.64
N SER A 147 -16.68 -1.27 5.29
CA SER A 147 -17.82 -0.65 4.59
C SER A 147 -17.47 0.73 4.03
N TRP A 148 -18.27 1.21 3.07
CA TRP A 148 -18.15 2.59 2.63
C TRP A 148 -18.46 3.59 3.75
N ALA A 149 -19.44 3.29 4.62
CA ALA A 149 -19.75 4.13 5.78
C ALA A 149 -18.53 4.34 6.69
N GLU A 150 -17.77 3.27 6.97
CA GLU A 150 -16.54 3.35 7.77
C GLU A 150 -15.47 4.19 7.08
N LEU A 151 -15.22 3.95 5.79
CA LEU A 151 -14.25 4.72 5.01
C LEU A 151 -14.63 6.20 4.90
N ALA A 152 -15.91 6.51 4.70
CA ALA A 152 -16.42 7.88 4.60
C ALA A 152 -16.31 8.65 5.92
N SER A 153 -16.24 7.94 7.04
CA SER A 153 -16.07 8.53 8.39
C SER A 153 -14.61 8.75 8.81
N LEU A 154 -13.64 8.34 7.99
CA LEU A 154 -12.22 8.47 8.31
C LEU A 154 -11.82 9.94 8.51
N ASP A 155 -11.22 10.22 9.68
CA ASP A 155 -10.53 11.49 9.90
C ASP A 155 -9.16 11.46 9.22
N LEU A 156 -9.07 12.15 8.08
CA LEU A 156 -7.85 12.24 7.27
C LEU A 156 -6.70 12.95 8.00
N ALA A 157 -6.96 13.73 9.05
CA ALA A 157 -5.92 14.36 9.85
C ALA A 157 -5.29 13.41 10.88
N THR A 158 -5.85 12.22 11.08
CA THR A 158 -5.33 11.23 12.03
C THR A 158 -3.89 10.85 11.64
N ALA A 159 -2.97 11.04 12.59
CA ALA A 159 -1.59 10.57 12.49
C ALA A 159 -1.44 9.26 13.27
N PRO A 160 -0.46 8.42 12.93
CA PRO A 160 -0.14 7.24 13.73
C PRO A 160 0.67 7.59 14.98
N ASP A 161 0.80 6.63 15.90
CA ASP A 161 1.67 6.70 17.09
C ASP A 161 2.72 5.59 16.98
N PRO A 162 4.04 5.86 17.04
CA PRO A 162 4.71 7.10 17.49
C PRO A 162 5.29 7.99 16.39
N PHE A 163 4.91 7.79 15.13
CA PHE A 163 5.56 8.46 14.01
C PHE A 163 4.77 9.67 13.52
N ILE A 164 5.46 10.79 13.34
CA ILE A 164 4.87 12.04 12.82
C ILE A 164 5.06 12.21 11.32
N GLY A 165 5.99 11.47 10.72
CA GLY A 165 6.34 11.64 9.32
C GLY A 165 7.31 10.60 8.78
N ARG A 166 7.60 10.73 7.49
CA ARG A 166 8.58 9.95 6.76
C ARG A 166 9.65 10.87 6.22
N LEU A 167 10.89 10.57 6.58
CA LEU A 167 12.06 11.13 5.93
C LEU A 167 12.44 10.26 4.74
N SER A 168 12.83 10.92 3.66
CA SER A 168 13.51 10.30 2.54
C SER A 168 14.72 11.13 2.14
N TRP A 169 15.80 10.47 1.73
CA TRP A 169 16.99 11.17 1.27
C TRP A 169 17.78 10.35 0.27
N HIS A 170 18.59 11.03 -0.52
CA HIS A 170 19.54 10.42 -1.46
C HIS A 170 20.71 11.38 -1.68
N THR A 171 21.85 10.86 -2.12
CA THR A 171 22.94 11.72 -2.58
C THR A 171 22.71 12.16 -4.02
N LYS A 172 23.11 13.38 -4.36
CA LYS A 172 23.00 13.92 -5.74
C LYS A 172 23.72 13.06 -6.77
N SER A 173 24.81 12.41 -6.36
CA SER A 173 25.58 11.49 -7.20
C SER A 173 24.89 10.15 -7.46
N LEU A 174 23.94 9.75 -6.59
CA LEU A 174 23.22 8.48 -6.68
C LEU A 174 21.71 8.68 -6.42
N PRO A 175 21.00 9.41 -7.30
CA PRO A 175 19.59 9.73 -7.07
C PRO A 175 18.66 8.51 -7.08
N SER A 176 19.10 7.39 -7.66
CA SER A 176 18.37 6.12 -7.63
C SER A 176 18.42 5.41 -6.28
N VAL A 177 19.38 5.75 -5.41
CA VAL A 177 19.53 5.16 -4.07
C VAL A 177 18.79 6.05 -3.06
N ARG A 178 17.48 5.84 -2.97
CA ARG A 178 16.62 6.56 -2.03
C ARG A 178 16.49 5.79 -0.72
N HIS A 179 16.97 6.39 0.36
CA HIS A 179 16.72 5.94 1.72
C HIS A 179 15.39 6.49 2.23
N ARG A 180 14.72 5.74 3.10
CA ARG A 180 13.46 6.13 3.74
C ARG A 180 13.45 5.66 5.19
N GLN A 181 12.93 6.49 6.09
CA GLN A 181 12.79 6.17 7.52
C GLN A 181 11.59 6.93 8.10
N PHE A 182 10.80 6.28 8.96
CA PHE A 182 9.79 6.98 9.77
C PHE A 182 10.45 7.72 10.94
N VAL A 183 9.91 8.89 11.28
CA VAL A 183 10.43 9.74 12.35
C VAL A 183 9.36 10.09 13.36
N SER A 184 9.73 10.07 14.63
CA SER A 184 8.94 10.51 15.78
C SER A 184 9.22 11.97 16.11
N ASP A 185 8.51 12.52 17.09
CA ASP A 185 8.84 13.82 17.71
C ASP A 185 9.39 13.61 19.13
N PRO A 186 10.63 14.03 19.45
CA PRO A 186 11.62 14.66 18.57
C PRO A 186 12.22 13.69 17.54
N TRP A 187 12.77 14.22 16.45
CA TRP A 187 13.43 13.41 15.43
C TRP A 187 14.63 12.64 16.01
N PRO A 188 14.84 11.38 15.60
CA PRO A 188 15.98 10.61 16.05
C PRO A 188 17.33 11.26 15.68
N ALA A 189 18.31 11.21 16.58
CA ALA A 189 19.61 11.85 16.38
C ALA A 189 20.37 11.29 15.17
N GLU A 190 20.21 10.00 14.89
CA GLU A 190 20.75 9.33 13.72
C GLU A 190 20.19 9.90 12.42
N ALA A 191 18.90 10.22 12.36
CA ALA A 191 18.30 10.83 11.18
C ALA A 191 18.87 12.24 10.97
N LEU A 192 18.93 13.06 12.04
CA LEU A 192 19.49 14.41 12.00
C LEU A 192 20.96 14.44 11.59
N SER A 193 21.75 13.43 11.97
CA SER A 193 23.15 13.30 11.55
C SER A 193 23.33 13.16 10.04
N VAL A 194 22.31 12.65 9.34
CA VAL A 194 22.33 12.42 7.89
C VAL A 194 21.70 13.58 7.14
N VAL A 195 20.52 14.04 7.58
CA VAL A 195 19.73 15.05 6.86
C VAL A 195 20.08 16.48 7.27
N GLY A 196 20.90 16.66 8.30
CA GLY A 196 21.24 17.96 8.88
C GLY A 196 20.09 18.56 9.70
N VAL A 197 20.21 19.86 9.99
CA VAL A 197 19.16 20.62 10.68
C VAL A 197 17.99 20.81 9.71
N PRO A 198 16.77 20.36 10.08
CA PRO A 198 15.61 20.55 9.22
C PRO A 198 15.23 22.04 9.11
N PRO A 199 14.55 22.45 8.03
CA PRO A 199 13.97 23.78 7.92
C PRO A 199 13.02 24.10 9.08
N GLU A 200 12.93 25.37 9.47
CA GLU A 200 11.93 25.82 10.43
C GLU A 200 10.52 25.46 9.95
N GLY A 201 9.67 24.99 10.86
CA GLY A 201 8.28 24.66 10.56
C GLY A 201 8.05 23.29 9.90
N VAL A 202 9.09 22.46 9.70
CA VAL A 202 8.94 21.13 9.07
C VAL A 202 7.91 20.25 9.81
N HIS A 203 7.86 20.34 11.14
CA HIS A 203 6.94 19.57 11.98
C HIS A 203 5.47 19.95 11.79
N GLY A 204 5.19 21.18 11.36
CA GLY A 204 3.84 21.69 11.09
C GLY A 204 3.46 21.66 9.61
N ALA A 205 4.30 21.11 8.74
CA ALA A 205 4.01 21.03 7.33
C ALA A 205 2.78 20.15 7.07
N THR A 206 1.91 20.57 6.16
CA THR A 206 0.74 19.79 5.72
C THR A 206 1.03 18.98 4.45
N GLY A 207 2.25 19.08 3.93
CA GLY A 207 2.67 18.44 2.69
C GLY A 207 4.17 18.23 2.65
N ARG A 208 4.64 17.71 1.52
CA ARG A 208 6.05 17.37 1.31
C ARG A 208 6.94 18.61 1.38
N VAL A 209 7.98 18.55 2.20
CA VAL A 209 9.01 19.60 2.33
C VAL A 209 10.33 19.04 1.85
N GLU A 210 10.98 19.70 0.90
CA GLU A 210 12.27 19.30 0.37
C GLU A 210 13.36 20.32 0.74
N TRP A 211 14.56 19.83 1.03
CA TRP A 211 15.74 20.68 1.25
C TRP A 211 17.02 19.95 0.84
N THR A 212 18.13 20.68 0.88
CA THR A 212 19.45 20.12 0.56
C THR A 212 20.42 20.42 1.69
N THR A 213 21.14 19.39 2.11
CA THR A 213 22.23 19.48 3.09
C THR A 213 23.50 18.99 2.42
N GLY A 214 24.28 19.91 1.85
CA GLY A 214 25.47 19.59 1.06
C GLY A 214 25.14 18.79 -0.20
N GLU A 215 25.60 17.54 -0.24
CA GLU A 215 25.35 16.58 -1.34
C GLU A 215 24.10 15.71 -1.14
N VAL A 216 23.40 15.87 0.00
CA VAL A 216 22.20 15.09 0.32
C VAL A 216 20.97 15.92 -0.02
N MET A 217 20.09 15.35 -0.85
CA MET A 217 18.74 15.85 -1.06
C MET A 217 17.80 15.14 -0.08
N CYS A 218 17.07 15.92 0.69
CA CYS A 218 16.19 15.45 1.76
C CYS A 218 14.75 15.83 1.44
N ALA A 219 13.81 14.98 1.85
CA ALA A 219 12.40 15.30 1.86
C ALA A 219 11.73 14.75 3.12
N TYR A 220 10.85 15.54 3.70
CA TYR A 220 9.96 15.17 4.78
C TYR A 220 8.53 15.13 4.25
N GLU A 221 7.80 14.07 4.58
CA GLU A 221 6.38 13.92 4.31
C GLU A 221 5.67 13.68 5.64
N PRO A 222 4.68 14.51 6.03
CA PRO A 222 3.84 14.22 7.19
C PRO A 222 3.17 12.86 7.01
N LEU A 223 2.97 12.13 8.11
CA LEU A 223 2.33 10.83 8.08
C LEU A 223 0.94 10.95 8.71
N THR A 224 -0.07 11.02 7.86
CA THR A 224 -1.49 11.05 8.22
C THR A 224 -2.29 10.10 7.34
N VAL A 225 -3.50 9.73 7.77
CA VAL A 225 -4.46 8.97 6.95
C VAL A 225 -4.65 9.64 5.58
N GLY A 226 -4.77 10.97 5.55
CA GLY A 226 -4.92 11.74 4.32
C GLY A 226 -3.71 11.68 3.39
N THR A 227 -2.49 11.47 3.91
CA THR A 227 -1.30 11.31 3.06
C THR A 227 -1.13 9.88 2.54
N VAL A 228 -1.60 8.86 3.27
CA VAL A 228 -1.45 7.45 2.86
C VAL A 228 -2.63 6.93 2.03
N LEU A 229 -3.78 7.60 2.11
CA LEU A 229 -4.98 7.28 1.31
C LEU A 229 -5.38 8.44 0.37
N GLY A 230 -4.48 9.42 0.22
CA GLY A 230 -4.75 10.71 -0.42
C GLY A 230 -4.74 10.70 -1.95
N PRO A 231 -4.93 11.89 -2.57
CA PRO A 231 -5.00 12.07 -4.02
C PRO A 231 -3.73 11.66 -4.77
N GLU A 232 -2.59 11.63 -4.10
CA GLU A 232 -1.30 11.21 -4.68
C GLU A 232 -1.09 9.68 -4.63
N THR A 233 -2.12 8.92 -4.26
CA THR A 233 -2.11 7.45 -4.17
C THR A 233 -3.11 6.83 -5.14
N HIS A 234 -3.16 5.50 -5.25
CA HIS A 234 -4.16 4.81 -6.09
C HIS A 234 -5.49 4.55 -5.35
N TRP A 235 -5.56 4.71 -4.02
CA TRP A 235 -6.77 4.54 -3.22
C TRP A 235 -7.98 5.39 -3.64
N PRO A 236 -7.82 6.65 -4.11
CA PRO A 236 -8.93 7.44 -4.63
C PRO A 236 -9.77 6.74 -5.70
N HIS A 237 -9.18 5.86 -6.52
CA HIS A 237 -9.93 5.09 -7.52
C HIS A 237 -10.87 4.06 -6.88
N VAL A 238 -10.39 3.33 -5.87
CA VAL A 238 -11.19 2.39 -5.07
C VAL A 238 -12.34 3.14 -4.39
N PHE A 239 -12.03 4.26 -3.74
CA PHE A 239 -13.01 5.06 -3.02
C PHE A 239 -14.05 5.70 -3.94
N ALA A 240 -13.66 6.12 -5.14
CA ALA A 240 -14.59 6.68 -6.12
C ALA A 240 -15.63 5.64 -6.56
N VAL A 241 -15.22 4.39 -6.80
CA VAL A 241 -16.15 3.30 -7.15
C VAL A 241 -17.06 2.98 -5.97
N MET A 242 -16.51 2.80 -4.77
CA MET A 242 -17.33 2.52 -3.58
C MET A 242 -18.34 3.63 -3.30
N LYS A 243 -17.93 4.90 -3.40
CA LYS A 243 -18.81 6.06 -3.25
C LYS A 243 -19.94 6.09 -4.26
N ALA A 244 -19.64 5.79 -5.53
CA ALA A 244 -20.63 5.77 -6.59
C ALA A 244 -21.68 4.68 -6.34
N LEU A 245 -21.25 3.49 -5.91
CA LEU A 245 -22.14 2.39 -5.53
C LEU A 245 -22.97 2.76 -4.30
N ALA A 246 -22.37 3.40 -3.29
CA ALA A 246 -23.05 3.80 -2.07
C ALA A 246 -24.17 4.81 -2.34
N GLY A 247 -23.98 5.69 -3.33
CA GLY A 247 -25.05 6.58 -3.81
C GLY A 247 -26.30 5.86 -4.34
N ARG A 248 -26.18 4.58 -4.73
CA ARG A 248 -27.30 3.73 -5.16
C ARG A 248 -27.77 2.76 -4.09
N PHE A 249 -26.85 2.15 -3.36
CA PHE A 249 -27.12 1.01 -2.46
C PHE A 249 -27.08 1.38 -0.97
N GLY A 250 -26.75 2.62 -0.63
CA GLY A 250 -26.53 3.10 0.73
C GLY A 250 -25.09 2.87 1.21
N ASP A 251 -24.66 3.65 2.20
CA ASP A 251 -23.28 3.63 2.70
C ASP A 251 -22.90 2.29 3.36
N ASP A 252 -23.85 1.65 4.04
CA ASP A 252 -23.69 0.29 4.58
C ASP A 252 -23.90 -0.81 3.53
N GLY A 253 -24.44 -0.46 2.37
CA GLY A 253 -24.73 -1.37 1.27
C GLY A 253 -23.53 -1.62 0.35
N VAL A 254 -22.34 -1.14 0.70
CA VAL A 254 -21.11 -1.31 -0.08
C VAL A 254 -19.96 -1.63 0.85
N ARG A 255 -19.15 -2.64 0.47
CA ARG A 255 -17.95 -3.00 1.21
C ARG A 255 -16.80 -3.40 0.30
N LEU A 256 -15.59 -3.17 0.78
CA LEU A 256 -14.35 -3.70 0.23
C LEU A 256 -13.98 -4.92 1.06
N VAL A 257 -13.78 -6.07 0.40
CA VAL A 257 -13.28 -7.31 1.02
C VAL A 257 -11.87 -7.56 0.52
N VAL A 258 -10.95 -7.88 1.44
CA VAL A 258 -9.53 -8.06 1.12
C VAL A 258 -8.91 -9.26 1.84
N ALA A 259 -7.83 -9.79 1.28
CA ALA A 259 -6.92 -10.76 1.89
C ALA A 259 -5.48 -10.53 1.38
N PHE A 260 -4.48 -11.05 2.09
CA PHE A 260 -3.06 -10.72 1.91
C PHE A 260 -2.20 -11.98 1.89
N ASP A 261 -1.05 -12.00 1.21
CA ASP A 261 -0.09 -13.12 1.23
C ASP A 261 1.16 -12.86 2.12
#